data_AF-H0E1T6-F1
#
_entry.id   AF-H0E1T6-F1
#
_cell.length_a   1.000
_cell.length_b   1.000
_cell.length_c   1.000
_cell.angle_alpha   90.00
_cell.angle_beta   90.00
_cell.angle_gamma   90.00
#
_symmetry.space_group_name_H-M   'P 1'
#
loop_
_entity.id
_entity.type
_entity.pdbx_description
1 polymer ?
#
loop_
_entity_poly.entity_id
_entity_poly.type
_entity_poly.pdbx_seq_one_letter_code
_entity_poly.pdbx_strand_id
1 'polypeptide(L)'
;MRATVPTAGPAARSGARLLGERGAGGRLLLQVVRHVLALAELDRVELGADRADLLDRLDLLDLALGLGDRVLAGAGVVLQRLLEVGPLVRRLGVRHHLDLGAEGVEQLHGQRLEAVDRGLRVGRRLGLQALGVGLHARHRVGDGLAGRVVGLHVVGLVAAAPVAAAAAGDPEGDAGRSGSGGGWAKEHAHAGTVPWARSPTPRGPKLRSMPAPSDSPPVPGLPAARAGRDVALAGLTTLGLGGPAERLIVAADEPSLVAAVRDADAAGRPLLLLGGGSNLVVADGPLPGDAVAIRTTGVEDREAGDGRVLRTVAAGEAWDEVVRSAIADGLCGLECLSGIPGAAGATPIQNVGAYGQEVAETIVAVRALDRRGGEVVELDAAACAFRYRDSAFKGHDRHVVLAVTFALERSPLGRPIRYAELARTLAVEVGARVPADEVRDAVLGLRRGKGMVLDPTDPDTRSAGSFFTNPILDPEAFAALERRIAAALGDDQRPPRFPEADGRLKTSAAWLIERAGFARGYARPGAAISSKHTLALTSRGGDAADLLALAREVAAGVERRFGVALRPEPVLVGARW
;
A
#
# COMPACT_ATOMS: atom_id res chain seq x y z
N MET A 1 45.20 45.51 -29.00
CA MET A 1 46.42 44.66 -28.87
C MET A 1 46.14 43.65 -27.76
N ARG A 2 45.88 42.37 -28.10
CA ARG A 2 46.77 41.19 -27.92
C ARG A 2 47.32 41.07 -26.48
N ALA A 3 46.79 40.13 -25.68
CA ALA A 3 47.28 38.75 -25.42
C ALA A 3 48.46 38.75 -24.42
N THR A 4 48.53 37.94 -23.35
CA THR A 4 48.45 36.46 -23.27
C THR A 4 48.28 35.97 -21.81
N VAL A 5 47.74 34.75 -21.67
CA VAL A 5 47.57 33.92 -20.45
C VAL A 5 48.89 33.28 -19.98
N PRO A 6 49.11 33.03 -18.67
CA PRO A 6 50.09 32.07 -18.19
C PRO A 6 49.49 30.78 -17.61
N THR A 7 50.17 29.69 -17.92
CA THR A 7 49.93 28.26 -17.67
C THR A 7 50.30 27.79 -16.27
N ALA A 8 49.58 26.77 -15.77
CA ALA A 8 49.84 26.07 -14.51
C ALA A 8 50.78 24.84 -14.68
N GLY A 9 51.60 24.57 -13.66
CA GLY A 9 52.31 23.31 -13.39
C GLY A 9 53.06 23.40 -12.05
N PRO A 10 53.64 22.32 -11.47
CA PRO A 10 53.36 20.89 -11.62
C PRO A 10 53.21 20.18 -10.24
N ALA A 11 52.02 19.68 -9.89
CA ALA A 11 51.82 18.77 -8.75
C ALA A 11 50.97 17.57 -9.18
N ALA A 12 51.45 16.85 -10.18
CA ALA A 12 50.95 15.53 -10.59
C ALA A 12 52.16 14.67 -10.98
N ARG A 13 53.01 14.33 -10.00
CA ARG A 13 54.11 13.36 -10.17
C ARG A 13 54.22 12.47 -8.93
N SER A 14 53.32 11.49 -8.85
CA SER A 14 53.58 10.24 -8.10
C SER A 14 52.78 9.04 -8.65
N GLY A 15 52.42 9.06 -9.94
CA GLY A 15 51.72 7.94 -10.60
C GLY A 15 52.16 7.65 -12.04
N ALA A 16 53.25 8.24 -12.50
CA ALA A 16 53.78 8.05 -13.86
C ALA A 16 55.16 7.38 -13.82
N ARG A 17 55.17 6.11 -13.40
CA ARG A 17 56.19 5.13 -13.77
C ARG A 17 55.60 3.72 -13.58
N LEU A 18 54.58 3.41 -14.36
CA LEU A 18 54.10 2.04 -14.65
C LEU A 18 53.13 2.07 -15.85
N LEU A 19 53.45 2.85 -16.89
CA LEU A 19 52.76 2.83 -18.18
C LEU A 19 53.79 2.74 -19.30
N GLY A 20 54.52 1.63 -19.30
CA GLY A 20 55.10 1.06 -20.51
C GLY A 20 54.26 -0.17 -20.84
N GLU A 21 53.81 -0.24 -22.09
CA GLU A 21 53.13 -1.39 -22.74
C GLU A 21 51.68 -1.68 -22.32
N ARG A 22 50.70 -1.16 -23.09
CA ARG A 22 49.49 -1.92 -23.49
C ARG A 22 48.97 -1.43 -24.84
N GLY A 23 48.74 -2.39 -25.74
CA GLY A 23 48.38 -2.22 -27.15
C GLY A 23 46.95 -1.77 -27.43
N ALA A 24 46.45 -2.18 -28.61
CA ALA A 24 45.28 -1.66 -29.31
C ALA A 24 44.01 -1.35 -28.48
N GLY A 25 43.75 -2.05 -27.36
CA GLY A 25 42.60 -1.80 -26.48
C GLY A 25 42.60 -0.42 -25.80
N GLY A 26 43.76 0.18 -25.54
CA GLY A 26 43.85 1.52 -24.94
C GLY A 26 43.42 2.64 -25.90
N ARG A 27 43.62 2.43 -27.20
CA ARG A 27 43.19 3.38 -28.24
C ARG A 27 41.68 3.32 -28.48
N LEU A 28 41.08 2.13 -28.38
CA LEU A 28 39.65 1.91 -28.56
C LEU A 28 38.82 2.53 -27.43
N LEU A 29 39.28 2.41 -26.17
CA LEU A 29 38.59 2.96 -25.01
C LEU A 29 38.56 4.51 -25.03
N LEU A 30 39.65 5.13 -25.47
CA LEU A 30 39.75 6.59 -25.66
C LEU A 30 38.83 7.10 -26.78
N GLN A 31 38.59 6.27 -27.80
CA GLN A 31 37.73 6.60 -28.94
C GLN A 31 36.23 6.49 -28.57
N VAL A 32 35.87 5.49 -27.76
CA VAL A 32 34.52 5.31 -27.20
C VAL A 32 34.18 6.42 -26.19
N VAL A 33 35.11 6.79 -25.31
CA VAL A 33 34.89 7.90 -24.35
C VAL A 33 34.72 9.24 -25.06
N ARG A 34 35.46 9.49 -26.14
CA ARG A 34 35.27 10.68 -26.99
C ARG A 34 33.89 10.71 -27.65
N HIS A 35 33.37 9.56 -28.09
CA HIS A 35 32.04 9.49 -28.72
C HIS A 35 30.89 9.64 -27.71
N VAL A 36 31.04 9.09 -26.49
CA VAL A 36 30.04 9.27 -25.43
C VAL A 36 29.99 10.73 -24.95
N LEU A 37 31.12 11.44 -24.93
CA LEU A 37 31.15 12.87 -24.61
C LEU A 37 30.55 13.73 -25.74
N ALA A 38 30.72 13.33 -27.01
CA ALA A 38 30.06 13.99 -28.14
C ALA A 38 28.53 13.78 -28.13
N LEU A 39 28.05 12.62 -27.66
CA LEU A 39 26.63 12.35 -27.44
C LEU A 39 26.04 13.17 -26.28
N ALA A 40 26.84 13.48 -25.26
CA ALA A 40 26.42 14.34 -24.14
C ALA A 40 26.35 15.83 -24.52
N GLU A 41 27.07 16.29 -25.54
CA GLU A 41 26.94 17.66 -26.05
C GLU A 41 25.72 17.86 -26.98
N LEU A 42 25.16 16.79 -27.54
CA LEU A 42 23.89 16.84 -28.28
C LEU A 42 22.68 17.15 -27.38
N ASP A 43 22.82 17.02 -26.05
CA ASP A 43 21.80 17.38 -25.06
C ASP A 43 21.69 18.90 -24.81
N ARG A 44 22.48 19.71 -25.53
CA ARG A 44 22.45 21.19 -25.46
C ARG A 44 22.01 21.89 -26.75
N VAL A 45 21.59 21.16 -27.77
CA VAL A 45 21.12 21.77 -29.03
C VAL A 45 19.65 21.41 -29.21
N GLU A 46 18.78 22.43 -29.18
CA GLU A 46 17.37 22.30 -29.55
C GLU A 46 17.23 21.57 -30.89
N LEU A 47 16.41 20.52 -30.90
CA LEU A 47 16.23 19.60 -32.01
C LEU A 47 15.83 20.33 -33.31
N GLY A 48 16.77 20.37 -34.24
CA GLY A 48 16.56 20.75 -35.64
C GLY A 48 17.32 19.86 -36.62
N ALA A 49 17.67 18.63 -36.26
CA ALA A 49 18.43 17.72 -37.13
C ALA A 49 17.58 16.55 -37.64
N ASP A 50 17.66 16.32 -38.94
CA ASP A 50 16.83 15.43 -39.76
C ASP A 50 17.14 13.94 -39.54
N ARG A 51 16.13 13.08 -39.69
CA ARG A 51 16.11 11.65 -39.34
C ARG A 51 17.17 10.81 -40.05
N ALA A 52 17.70 11.29 -41.19
CA ALA A 52 18.73 10.61 -41.96
C ALA A 52 20.11 10.63 -41.28
N ASP A 53 20.48 11.73 -40.60
CA ASP A 53 21.80 11.88 -39.97
C ASP A 53 21.97 10.98 -38.72
N LEU A 54 20.84 10.57 -38.14
CA LEU A 54 20.80 9.66 -36.98
C LEU A 54 20.94 8.20 -37.40
N LEU A 55 20.52 7.84 -38.62
CA LEU A 55 20.56 6.47 -39.13
C LEU A 55 21.96 6.12 -39.67
N ASP A 56 22.63 7.04 -40.36
CA ASP A 56 24.03 6.84 -40.81
C ASP A 56 25.01 6.68 -39.62
N ARG A 57 24.69 7.27 -38.46
CA ARG A 57 25.48 7.13 -37.23
C ARG A 57 25.22 5.80 -36.50
N LEU A 58 24.09 5.16 -36.73
CA LEU A 58 23.75 3.85 -36.16
C LEU A 58 24.34 2.71 -37.01
N ASP A 59 24.43 2.87 -38.33
CA ASP A 59 25.12 1.88 -39.20
C ASP A 59 26.63 1.79 -38.90
N LEU A 60 27.24 2.89 -38.44
CA LEU A 60 28.61 2.89 -37.91
C LEU A 60 28.74 2.09 -36.59
N LEU A 61 27.65 1.90 -35.85
CA LEU A 61 27.61 1.13 -34.60
C LEU A 61 27.61 -0.38 -34.89
N ASP A 62 26.89 -0.82 -35.92
CA ASP A 62 26.90 -2.22 -36.38
C ASP A 62 28.26 -2.61 -36.97
N LEU A 63 28.93 -1.69 -37.67
CA LEU A 63 30.29 -1.92 -38.17
C LEU A 63 31.33 -2.05 -37.04
N ALA A 64 31.09 -1.43 -35.87
CA ALA A 64 31.99 -1.49 -34.72
C ALA A 64 31.82 -2.77 -33.87
N LEU A 65 30.67 -3.44 -33.96
CA LEU A 65 30.37 -4.68 -33.23
C LEU A 65 30.85 -5.95 -33.96
N GLY A 66 31.42 -5.81 -35.17
CA GLY A 66 31.91 -6.90 -36.00
C GLY A 66 33.37 -7.35 -35.80
N LEU A 67 34.04 -7.02 -34.68
CA LEU A 67 35.41 -7.48 -34.42
C LEU A 67 35.46 -8.41 -33.20
N GLY A 68 35.67 -9.70 -33.50
CA GLY A 68 35.71 -10.80 -32.55
C GLY A 68 36.93 -10.84 -31.61
N ASP A 69 36.77 -11.73 -30.64
CA ASP A 69 37.75 -12.33 -29.73
C ASP A 69 38.79 -11.46 -29.02
N ARG A 70 38.66 -11.49 -27.67
CA ARG A 70 39.57 -11.03 -26.60
C ARG A 70 39.40 -9.58 -26.12
N VAL A 71 38.39 -9.30 -25.29
CA VAL A 71 38.56 -8.49 -24.06
C VAL A 71 37.53 -8.89 -22.99
N LEU A 72 37.84 -9.91 -22.20
CA LEU A 72 37.12 -10.26 -20.96
C LEU A 72 37.92 -9.75 -19.76
N ALA A 73 38.01 -8.43 -19.60
CA ALA A 73 38.53 -7.76 -18.39
C ALA A 73 38.21 -6.26 -18.44
N GLY A 74 36.94 -5.90 -18.32
CA GLY A 74 36.51 -4.48 -18.30
C GLY A 74 35.03 -4.27 -18.03
N ALA A 75 34.31 -5.28 -17.54
CA ALA A 75 32.85 -5.29 -17.47
C ALA A 75 32.25 -4.40 -16.36
N GLY A 76 33.05 -3.86 -15.44
CA GLY A 76 32.54 -3.05 -14.32
C GLY A 76 32.09 -1.64 -14.73
N VAL A 77 32.80 -0.99 -15.66
CA VAL A 77 32.54 0.42 -16.01
C VAL A 77 31.44 0.55 -17.07
N VAL A 78 31.31 -0.44 -17.96
CA VAL A 78 30.28 -0.46 -19.02
C VAL A 78 28.89 -0.74 -18.44
N LEU A 79 28.78 -1.64 -17.45
CA LEU A 79 27.50 -1.94 -16.80
C LEU A 79 26.95 -0.74 -16.00
N GLN A 80 27.83 0.02 -15.35
CA GLN A 80 27.41 1.14 -14.51
C GLN A 80 26.84 2.30 -15.35
N ARG A 81 27.42 2.58 -16.54
CA ARG A 81 26.88 3.59 -17.47
C ARG A 81 25.62 3.10 -18.21
N LEU A 82 25.49 1.82 -18.53
CA LEU A 82 24.25 1.28 -19.12
C LEU A 82 23.05 1.38 -18.16
N LEU A 83 23.29 1.30 -16.85
CA LEU A 83 22.26 1.53 -15.83
C LEU A 83 21.82 3.01 -15.74
N GLU A 84 22.69 3.95 -16.07
CA GLU A 84 22.37 5.39 -16.11
C GLU A 84 21.58 5.77 -17.39
N VAL A 85 21.79 5.06 -18.51
CA VAL A 85 21.11 5.32 -19.80
C VAL A 85 19.83 4.47 -19.99
N GLY A 86 19.60 3.47 -19.13
CA GLY A 86 18.43 2.57 -19.16
C GLY A 86 17.04 3.24 -19.12
N PRO A 87 16.85 4.45 -18.57
CA PRO A 87 15.60 5.20 -18.73
C PRO A 87 15.41 5.79 -20.14
N LEU A 88 16.49 6.09 -20.87
CA LEU A 88 16.46 6.70 -22.21
C LEU A 88 16.06 5.68 -23.29
N VAL A 89 16.60 4.46 -23.22
CA VAL A 89 16.28 3.35 -24.14
C VAL A 89 14.81 2.91 -24.01
N ARG A 90 14.24 3.00 -22.80
CA ARG A 90 12.81 2.73 -22.56
C ARG A 90 11.87 3.74 -23.22
N ARG A 91 12.33 4.97 -23.51
CA ARG A 91 11.54 5.97 -24.25
C ARG A 91 11.57 5.79 -25.77
N LEU A 92 12.56 5.08 -26.32
CA LEU A 92 12.79 4.99 -27.78
C LEU A 92 12.24 3.72 -28.45
N GLY A 93 11.73 2.73 -27.71
CA GLY A 93 10.85 1.69 -28.25
C GLY A 93 11.43 0.75 -29.32
N VAL A 94 12.73 0.47 -29.32
CA VAL A 94 13.37 -0.42 -30.33
C VAL A 94 13.31 -1.89 -29.90
N ARG A 95 12.89 -2.80 -30.79
CA ARG A 95 12.98 -4.28 -30.63
C ARG A 95 13.85 -4.86 -31.73
N HIS A 96 14.77 -5.77 -31.40
CA HIS A 96 15.51 -6.59 -32.39
C HIS A 96 15.42 -8.08 -32.05
N HIS A 97 15.42 -8.93 -33.09
CA HIS A 97 15.51 -10.39 -33.02
C HIS A 97 16.86 -10.84 -33.59
N LEU A 98 17.55 -11.75 -32.89
CA LEU A 98 18.78 -12.41 -33.34
C LEU A 98 18.51 -13.91 -33.48
N ASP A 99 18.85 -14.47 -34.63
CA ASP A 99 18.68 -15.89 -34.97
C ASP A 99 20.07 -16.54 -35.02
N LEU A 100 20.31 -17.58 -34.22
CA LEU A 100 21.61 -18.26 -34.15
C LEU A 100 21.43 -19.75 -34.52
N GLY A 101 22.12 -20.18 -35.58
CA GLY A 101 22.07 -21.54 -36.09
C GLY A 101 22.74 -22.60 -35.20
N ALA A 102 22.42 -23.86 -35.48
CA ALA A 102 22.67 -25.03 -34.62
C ALA A 102 24.14 -25.28 -34.21
N GLU A 103 25.12 -24.88 -35.02
CA GLU A 103 26.55 -25.09 -34.70
C GLU A 103 27.05 -24.18 -33.56
N GLY A 104 26.41 -23.03 -33.32
CA GLY A 104 26.77 -22.13 -32.21
C GLY A 104 26.38 -22.67 -30.83
N VAL A 105 25.42 -23.62 -30.77
CA VAL A 105 24.83 -24.12 -29.51
C VAL A 105 25.69 -25.22 -28.86
N GLU A 106 26.42 -26.02 -29.64
CA GLU A 106 27.29 -27.07 -29.09
C GLU A 106 28.57 -26.54 -28.47
N GLN A 107 29.17 -25.49 -29.05
CA GLN A 107 30.42 -24.90 -28.54
C GLN A 107 30.21 -24.15 -27.20
N LEU A 108 28.98 -23.68 -26.93
CA LEU A 108 28.59 -23.02 -25.68
C LEU A 108 28.37 -23.99 -24.51
N HIS A 109 28.13 -25.29 -24.75
CA HIS A 109 27.80 -26.25 -23.70
C HIS A 109 29.00 -26.64 -22.82
N GLY A 110 30.19 -26.76 -23.43
CA GLY A 110 31.41 -27.21 -22.72
C GLY A 110 32.06 -26.15 -21.83
N GLN A 111 32.07 -24.88 -22.28
CA GLN A 111 32.76 -23.80 -21.56
C GLN A 111 31.94 -23.19 -20.40
N ARG A 112 30.61 -23.38 -20.40
CA ARG A 112 29.70 -22.81 -19.39
C ARG A 112 29.75 -23.54 -18.05
N LEU A 113 29.98 -24.85 -18.03
CA LEU A 113 29.98 -25.64 -16.79
C LEU A 113 31.14 -25.28 -15.87
N GLU A 114 32.34 -25.00 -16.39
CA GLU A 114 33.47 -24.59 -15.57
C GLU A 114 33.41 -23.14 -15.07
N ALA A 115 32.82 -22.23 -15.85
CA ALA A 115 32.64 -20.83 -15.48
C ALA A 115 31.54 -20.66 -14.42
N VAL A 116 30.45 -21.44 -14.54
CA VAL A 116 29.36 -21.50 -13.56
C VAL A 116 29.85 -22.12 -12.25
N ASP A 117 30.65 -23.18 -12.29
CA ASP A 117 31.17 -23.81 -11.07
C ASP A 117 32.21 -22.92 -10.33
N ARG A 118 33.04 -22.16 -11.06
CA ARG A 118 33.91 -21.12 -10.48
C ARG A 118 33.12 -19.94 -9.90
N GLY A 119 32.08 -19.48 -10.59
CA GLY A 119 31.18 -18.42 -10.12
C GLY A 119 30.40 -18.82 -8.85
N LEU A 120 29.93 -20.06 -8.77
CA LEU A 120 29.23 -20.60 -7.61
C LEU A 120 30.13 -20.75 -6.37
N ARG A 121 31.42 -21.10 -6.55
CA ARG A 121 32.40 -21.16 -5.44
C ARG A 121 32.76 -19.77 -4.89
N VAL A 122 32.83 -18.75 -5.75
CA VAL A 122 33.06 -17.35 -5.35
C VAL A 122 31.82 -16.77 -4.68
N GLY A 123 30.62 -17.06 -5.20
CA GLY A 123 29.34 -16.64 -4.60
C GLY A 123 29.10 -17.22 -3.20
N ARG A 124 29.47 -18.50 -2.95
CA ARG A 124 29.39 -19.12 -1.61
C ARG A 124 30.37 -18.54 -0.59
N ARG A 125 31.53 -18.02 -1.01
CA ARG A 125 32.48 -17.29 -0.13
C ARG A 125 32.02 -15.87 0.20
N LEU A 126 31.10 -15.31 -0.59
CA LEU A 126 30.60 -13.93 -0.45
C LEU A 126 29.14 -13.85 0.04
N GLY A 127 28.51 -14.99 0.38
CA GLY A 127 27.17 -15.01 0.98
C GLY A 127 26.01 -14.64 0.05
N LEU A 128 26.19 -14.71 -1.28
CA LEU A 128 25.14 -14.34 -2.25
C LEU A 128 24.31 -15.57 -2.67
N GLN A 129 23.01 -15.57 -2.42
CA GLN A 129 22.06 -16.55 -2.97
C GLN A 129 21.67 -16.16 -4.42
N ALA A 130 21.76 -17.10 -5.35
CA ALA A 130 21.61 -16.88 -6.78
C ALA A 130 20.17 -17.05 -7.30
N LEU A 131 19.79 -16.20 -8.25
CA LEU A 131 18.65 -16.37 -9.17
C LEU A 131 18.87 -17.63 -10.04
N GLY A 132 17.92 -18.57 -10.02
CA GLY A 132 17.98 -19.80 -10.81
C GLY A 132 17.58 -19.59 -12.28
N VAL A 133 18.32 -20.22 -13.20
CA VAL A 133 17.98 -20.34 -14.64
C VAL A 133 17.49 -21.77 -14.89
N GLY A 134 16.26 -21.93 -15.40
CA GLY A 134 15.69 -23.23 -15.75
C GLY A 134 15.64 -23.46 -17.26
N LEU A 135 16.05 -24.65 -17.71
CA LEU A 135 15.93 -25.12 -19.10
C LEU A 135 14.76 -26.12 -19.20
N HIS A 136 13.90 -25.97 -20.20
CA HIS A 136 12.89 -26.99 -20.54
C HIS A 136 12.94 -27.31 -22.04
N ALA A 137 12.96 -28.60 -22.36
CA ALA A 137 12.78 -29.12 -23.70
C ALA A 137 11.37 -29.70 -23.82
N ARG A 138 10.60 -29.30 -24.83
CA ARG A 138 9.32 -29.96 -25.18
C ARG A 138 9.45 -30.66 -26.53
N HIS A 139 9.01 -31.92 -26.57
CA HIS A 139 8.87 -32.69 -27.81
C HIS A 139 7.44 -32.54 -28.32
N ARG A 140 7.26 -32.12 -29.57
CA ARG A 140 6.00 -32.29 -30.31
C ARG A 140 6.26 -33.24 -31.47
N VAL A 141 5.42 -34.26 -31.62
CA VAL A 141 5.44 -35.18 -32.77
C VAL A 141 4.21 -34.88 -33.61
N GLY A 142 4.44 -34.64 -34.89
CA GLY A 142 3.42 -34.38 -35.91
C GLY A 142 4.10 -34.14 -37.25
N ASP A 143 4.24 -35.23 -38.00
CA ASP A 143 4.68 -35.46 -39.38
C ASP A 143 5.43 -34.36 -40.16
N GLY A 144 6.71 -34.66 -40.41
CA GLY A 144 7.51 -34.08 -41.49
C GLY A 144 8.54 -33.03 -41.07
N LEU A 145 9.82 -33.44 -41.02
CA LEU A 145 11.05 -32.70 -40.65
C LEU A 145 11.29 -32.51 -39.13
N ALA A 146 12.26 -33.29 -38.64
CA ALA A 146 12.73 -33.26 -37.26
C ALA A 146 13.62 -32.04 -37.00
N GLY A 147 13.19 -31.15 -36.10
CA GLY A 147 14.01 -30.08 -35.52
C GLY A 147 13.83 -30.03 -34.01
N ARG A 148 14.93 -30.11 -33.25
CA ARG A 148 14.93 -29.78 -31.80
C ARG A 148 15.00 -28.26 -31.67
N VAL A 149 13.96 -27.64 -31.12
CA VAL A 149 14.00 -26.24 -30.69
C VAL A 149 14.37 -26.21 -29.21
N VAL A 150 15.52 -25.63 -28.86
CA VAL A 150 15.91 -25.33 -27.47
C VAL A 150 15.67 -23.85 -27.24
N GLY A 151 14.61 -23.51 -26.50
CA GLY A 151 14.32 -22.12 -26.11
C GLY A 151 15.01 -21.77 -24.79
N LEU A 152 15.75 -20.65 -24.76
CA LEU A 152 16.25 -20.04 -23.54
C LEU A 152 15.27 -18.95 -23.09
N HIS A 153 14.56 -19.14 -21.98
CA HIS A 153 13.76 -18.07 -21.37
C HIS A 153 14.56 -17.40 -20.25
N VAL A 154 14.81 -16.11 -20.39
CA VAL A 154 15.08 -15.24 -19.24
C VAL A 154 13.72 -14.75 -18.77
N VAL A 155 13.23 -15.27 -17.64
CA VAL A 155 11.97 -14.80 -17.06
C VAL A 155 12.21 -13.45 -16.40
N GLY A 156 11.81 -12.38 -17.08
CA GLY A 156 11.27 -11.20 -16.41
C GLY A 156 9.75 -11.38 -16.33
N LEU A 157 9.19 -11.34 -15.11
CA LEU A 157 7.74 -11.42 -14.93
C LEU A 157 7.08 -10.17 -15.53
N VAL A 158 6.20 -10.38 -16.51
CA VAL A 158 5.16 -9.45 -16.94
C VAL A 158 3.85 -10.26 -16.95
N ALA A 159 2.86 -9.83 -16.17
CA ALA A 159 1.50 -10.37 -16.22
C ALA A 159 0.66 -9.61 -17.26
N ALA A 160 -0.20 -10.35 -17.96
CA ALA A 160 -1.01 -9.91 -19.10
C ALA A 160 -2.41 -9.39 -18.71
N ALA A 161 -2.99 -8.56 -19.58
CA ALA A 161 -4.43 -8.29 -19.69
C ALA A 161 -4.87 -8.51 -21.16
N PRO A 162 -6.17 -8.78 -21.44
CA PRO A 162 -6.60 -9.63 -22.55
C PRO A 162 -6.86 -8.92 -23.89
N VAL A 163 -6.87 -9.71 -24.96
CA VAL A 163 -7.19 -9.35 -26.35
C VAL A 163 -8.71 -9.38 -26.55
N ALA A 164 -9.29 -8.29 -27.06
CA ALA A 164 -10.62 -8.24 -27.65
C ALA A 164 -10.52 -8.34 -29.18
N ALA A 165 -11.43 -9.13 -29.78
CA ALA A 165 -11.52 -9.35 -31.22
C ALA A 165 -12.23 -8.19 -31.94
N ALA A 166 -11.82 -7.96 -33.18
CA ALA A 166 -12.32 -6.92 -34.09
C ALA A 166 -13.60 -7.34 -34.84
N ALA A 167 -14.45 -6.37 -35.18
CA ALA A 167 -15.27 -6.36 -36.39
C ALA A 167 -15.54 -4.90 -36.81
N ALA A 168 -15.39 -4.65 -38.11
CA ALA A 168 -15.44 -3.34 -38.77
C ALA A 168 -16.85 -2.90 -39.16
N GLY A 169 -17.04 -1.58 -39.36
CA GLY A 169 -18.15 -1.01 -40.15
C GLY A 169 -18.61 0.37 -39.69
N ASP A 170 -18.01 1.43 -40.25
CA ASP A 170 -18.60 2.78 -40.42
C ASP A 170 -19.45 2.80 -41.72
N PRO A 171 -20.32 3.80 -42.05
CA PRO A 171 -20.18 5.21 -41.67
C PRO A 171 -21.47 6.05 -41.43
N GLU A 172 -21.22 7.33 -41.09
CA GLU A 172 -22.00 8.56 -41.38
C GLU A 172 -23.20 8.97 -40.49
N GLY A 173 -23.17 10.25 -40.05
CA GLY A 173 -24.40 10.97 -39.68
C GLY A 173 -24.36 12.09 -38.63
N ASP A 174 -23.65 13.18 -38.91
CA ASP A 174 -24.08 14.58 -38.70
C ASP A 174 -23.97 15.34 -37.35
N ALA A 175 -23.59 16.60 -37.56
CA ALA A 175 -23.43 17.85 -36.81
C ALA A 175 -23.92 18.04 -35.35
N GLY A 176 -23.05 18.70 -34.57
CA GLY A 176 -23.29 20.12 -34.29
C GLY A 176 -23.33 20.61 -32.84
N ARG A 177 -22.54 21.67 -32.60
CA ARG A 177 -22.65 22.75 -31.58
C ARG A 177 -21.94 22.63 -30.22
N SER A 178 -20.76 23.24 -30.20
CA SER A 178 -20.34 24.37 -29.34
C SER A 178 -21.10 24.66 -28.03
N GLY A 179 -20.37 24.72 -26.92
CA GLY A 179 -20.81 25.36 -25.68
C GLY A 179 -19.70 25.41 -24.63
N SER A 180 -18.93 26.50 -24.63
CA SER A 180 -17.95 26.88 -23.61
C SER A 180 -18.61 27.14 -22.25
N GLY A 181 -18.02 26.67 -21.15
CA GLY A 181 -18.40 27.09 -19.80
C GLY A 181 -17.62 26.34 -18.73
N GLY A 182 -16.61 27.01 -18.15
CA GLY A 182 -15.81 26.47 -17.06
C GLY A 182 -16.61 26.21 -15.79
N GLY A 183 -16.23 25.16 -15.07
CA GLY A 183 -16.79 24.79 -13.78
C GLY A 183 -15.86 23.80 -13.10
N TRP A 184 -15.04 24.30 -12.19
CA TRP A 184 -14.15 23.51 -11.35
C TRP A 184 -14.99 22.67 -10.39
N ALA A 185 -15.19 21.39 -10.71
CA ALA A 185 -15.82 20.43 -9.82
C ALA A 185 -14.74 19.76 -8.96
N LYS A 186 -14.72 20.12 -7.67
CA LYS A 186 -13.95 19.44 -6.63
C LYS A 186 -14.53 18.04 -6.41
N GLU A 187 -13.75 17.00 -6.68
CA GLU A 187 -14.01 15.66 -6.13
C GLU A 187 -13.79 15.70 -4.62
N HIS A 188 -14.90 15.80 -3.88
CA HIS A 188 -14.90 15.64 -2.44
C HIS A 188 -14.99 14.16 -2.08
N ALA A 189 -13.92 13.61 -1.50
CA ALA A 189 -13.98 12.39 -0.70
C ALA A 189 -15.01 12.63 0.43
N HIS A 190 -16.12 11.91 0.37
CA HIS A 190 -17.21 12.05 1.35
C HIS A 190 -16.74 11.49 2.69
N ALA A 191 -16.89 12.26 3.78
CA ALA A 191 -16.83 11.68 5.11
C ALA A 191 -17.89 10.56 5.15
N GLY A 192 -17.47 9.35 5.50
CA GLY A 192 -18.30 8.15 5.46
C GLY A 192 -19.41 8.18 6.50
N THR A 193 -20.42 9.02 6.30
CA THR A 193 -21.76 8.71 6.78
C THR A 193 -22.24 7.62 5.84
N VAL A 194 -22.05 6.35 6.21
CA VAL A 194 -22.66 5.26 5.45
C VAL A 194 -24.16 5.42 5.71
N PRO A 195 -24.98 5.79 4.72
CA PRO A 195 -26.42 5.69 4.90
C PRO A 195 -26.67 4.22 5.22
N TRP A 196 -27.41 3.97 6.29
CA TRP A 196 -28.16 2.73 6.48
C TRP A 196 -28.78 2.36 5.11
N ALA A 197 -28.14 1.45 4.37
CA ALA A 197 -28.31 1.46 2.93
C ALA A 197 -29.65 0.84 2.56
N ARG A 198 -30.44 1.57 1.76
CA ARG A 198 -31.63 1.02 1.11
C ARG A 198 -31.20 0.31 -0.16
N SER A 199 -31.24 -1.02 -0.17
CA SER A 199 -31.14 -1.80 -1.41
C SER A 199 -32.41 -1.60 -2.25
N PRO A 200 -32.32 -1.53 -3.59
CA PRO A 200 -33.47 -1.64 -4.48
C PRO A 200 -34.03 -3.08 -4.40
N THR A 201 -35.35 -3.20 -4.25
CA THR A 201 -36.05 -4.47 -4.15
C THR A 201 -35.97 -5.32 -5.42
N PRO A 202 -35.90 -6.64 -5.26
CA PRO A 202 -36.86 -7.51 -5.94
C PRO A 202 -37.64 -8.37 -4.93
N ARG A 203 -38.91 -8.64 -5.25
CA ARG A 203 -39.81 -9.46 -4.43
C ARG A 203 -39.32 -10.91 -4.37
N GLY A 204 -39.13 -11.45 -3.16
CA GLY A 204 -38.76 -12.85 -2.88
C GLY A 204 -39.53 -13.43 -1.68
N PRO A 205 -39.62 -14.77 -1.55
CA PRO A 205 -40.71 -15.47 -0.84
C PRO A 205 -40.58 -15.53 0.69
N LYS A 206 -41.64 -16.06 1.33
CA LYS A 206 -41.90 -16.10 2.78
C LYS A 206 -40.72 -16.60 3.63
N LEU A 207 -40.48 -15.87 4.73
CA LEU A 207 -39.49 -16.15 5.79
C LEU A 207 -39.53 -17.61 6.26
N ARG A 208 -38.36 -18.25 6.32
CA ARG A 208 -38.13 -19.44 7.15
C ARG A 208 -37.68 -18.97 8.54
N SER A 209 -38.13 -19.68 9.58
CA SER A 209 -37.73 -19.44 10.97
C SER A 209 -36.22 -19.61 11.13
N MET A 210 -35.54 -18.56 11.63
CA MET A 210 -34.14 -18.62 12.02
C MET A 210 -33.94 -19.60 13.20
N PRO A 211 -32.80 -20.31 13.27
CA PRO A 211 -32.45 -21.10 14.45
C PRO A 211 -32.26 -20.21 15.69
N ALA A 212 -32.43 -20.80 16.87
CA ALA A 212 -32.27 -20.14 18.17
C ALA A 212 -30.91 -19.44 18.31
N PRO A 213 -30.82 -18.34 19.10
CA PRO A 213 -29.57 -17.62 19.31
C PRO A 213 -28.54 -18.57 19.96
N SER A 214 -27.53 -18.99 19.19
CA SER A 214 -26.38 -19.70 19.77
C SER A 214 -25.41 -18.67 20.35
N ASP A 215 -25.12 -18.78 21.65
CA ASP A 215 -23.97 -18.10 22.25
C ASP A 215 -22.70 -18.63 21.54
N SER A 216 -22.06 -17.80 20.72
CA SER A 216 -20.72 -18.13 20.21
C SER A 216 -19.70 -18.01 21.35
N PRO A 217 -18.68 -18.90 21.42
CA PRO A 217 -17.59 -18.71 22.37
C PRO A 217 -16.92 -17.34 22.14
N PRO A 218 -16.46 -16.67 23.21
CA PRO A 218 -15.81 -15.38 23.07
C PRO A 218 -14.54 -15.52 22.21
N VAL A 219 -14.37 -14.62 21.23
CA VAL A 219 -13.12 -14.48 20.48
C VAL A 219 -12.18 -13.59 21.31
N PRO A 220 -11.02 -14.10 21.78
CA PRO A 220 -10.09 -13.29 22.56
C PRO A 220 -9.69 -12.02 21.82
N GLY A 221 -9.74 -10.86 22.49
CA GLY A 221 -9.43 -9.56 21.88
C GLY A 221 -10.60 -8.84 21.20
N LEU A 222 -11.77 -9.48 21.07
CA LEU A 222 -13.03 -8.83 20.67
C LEU A 222 -14.02 -8.75 21.85
N PRO A 223 -14.92 -7.75 21.88
CA PRO A 223 -15.99 -7.71 22.88
C PRO A 223 -16.91 -8.93 22.80
N ALA A 224 -17.31 -9.47 23.95
CA ALA A 224 -18.30 -10.53 24.02
C ALA A 224 -19.66 -10.03 23.50
N ALA A 225 -20.28 -10.78 22.59
CA ALA A 225 -21.58 -10.45 22.00
C ALA A 225 -22.59 -11.57 22.30
N ARG A 226 -23.82 -11.18 22.62
CA ARG A 226 -24.95 -12.10 22.83
C ARG A 226 -26.09 -11.68 21.94
N ALA A 227 -26.62 -12.61 21.16
CA ALA A 227 -27.75 -12.31 20.28
C ALA A 227 -28.99 -11.95 21.11
N GLY A 228 -29.81 -11.01 20.61
CA GLY A 228 -30.96 -10.50 21.37
C GLY A 228 -31.70 -9.39 20.64
N ARG A 229 -32.71 -8.83 21.31
CA ARG A 229 -33.45 -7.63 20.87
C ARG A 229 -33.11 -6.45 21.77
N ASP A 230 -33.19 -5.26 21.21
CA ASP A 230 -32.96 -3.99 21.92
C ASP A 230 -31.62 -3.97 22.69
N VAL A 231 -30.58 -4.56 22.09
CA VAL A 231 -29.27 -4.72 22.73
C VAL A 231 -28.45 -3.46 22.53
N ALA A 232 -28.07 -2.80 23.63
CA ALA A 232 -27.19 -1.63 23.61
C ALA A 232 -25.82 -1.99 23.04
N LEU A 233 -25.38 -1.23 22.03
CA LEU A 233 -24.10 -1.46 21.37
C LEU A 233 -22.89 -0.86 22.11
N ALA A 234 -23.10 -0.06 23.16
CA ALA A 234 -22.03 0.51 23.97
C ALA A 234 -21.02 -0.54 24.49
N GLY A 235 -21.50 -1.73 24.88
CA GLY A 235 -20.62 -2.83 25.33
C GLY A 235 -19.80 -3.48 24.20
N LEU A 236 -20.08 -3.13 22.94
CA LEU A 236 -19.43 -3.67 21.74
C LEU A 236 -18.55 -2.64 21.01
N THR A 237 -18.40 -1.42 21.55
CA THR A 237 -17.54 -0.38 20.99
C THR A 237 -16.44 0.01 21.97
N THR A 238 -15.27 0.38 21.45
CA THR A 238 -14.13 0.78 22.32
C THR A 238 -14.35 2.12 23.01
N LEU A 239 -15.18 2.98 22.43
CA LEU A 239 -15.62 4.23 23.06
C LEU A 239 -16.58 3.98 24.24
N GLY A 240 -17.23 2.81 24.31
CA GLY A 240 -18.30 2.57 25.27
C GLY A 240 -19.55 3.41 24.97
N LEU A 241 -19.80 3.68 23.68
CA LEU A 241 -20.92 4.48 23.17
C LEU A 241 -21.78 3.63 22.24
N GLY A 242 -23.10 3.81 22.28
CA GLY A 242 -24.01 3.15 21.34
C GLY A 242 -25.31 2.65 21.96
N GLY A 243 -26.41 3.07 21.34
CA GLY A 243 -27.76 2.74 21.73
C GLY A 243 -28.19 1.33 21.31
N PRO A 244 -29.46 0.98 21.60
CA PRO A 244 -29.99 -0.35 21.28
C PRO A 244 -30.18 -0.55 19.78
N ALA A 245 -29.67 -1.66 19.25
CA ALA A 245 -30.08 -2.19 17.95
C ALA A 245 -31.36 -3.02 18.10
N GLU A 246 -32.28 -2.98 17.11
CA GLU A 246 -33.55 -3.74 17.19
C GLU A 246 -33.30 -5.24 17.38
N ARG A 247 -32.29 -5.77 16.68
CA ARG A 247 -31.76 -7.11 16.87
C ARG A 247 -30.25 -7.09 16.78
N LEU A 248 -29.60 -7.77 17.72
CA LEU A 248 -28.21 -8.17 17.60
C LEU A 248 -28.16 -9.64 17.20
N ILE A 249 -27.45 -9.93 16.12
CA ILE A 249 -27.15 -11.27 15.62
C ILE A 249 -25.66 -11.53 15.84
N VAL A 250 -25.30 -12.74 16.24
CA VAL A 250 -23.91 -13.17 16.33
C VAL A 250 -23.65 -14.17 15.22
N ALA A 251 -22.72 -13.84 14.32
CA ALA A 251 -22.33 -14.70 13.22
C ALA A 251 -21.01 -15.42 13.57
N ALA A 252 -21.11 -16.71 13.91
CA ALA A 252 -19.98 -17.53 14.37
C ALA A 252 -19.14 -18.12 13.23
N ASP A 253 -19.68 -18.11 12.01
CA ASP A 253 -19.09 -18.74 10.83
C ASP A 253 -19.54 -18.00 9.54
N GLU A 254 -18.86 -18.28 8.42
CA GLU A 254 -19.19 -17.66 7.12
C GLU A 254 -20.67 -17.89 6.71
N PRO A 255 -21.24 -19.11 6.80
CA PRO A 255 -22.64 -19.35 6.45
C PRO A 255 -23.63 -18.50 7.25
N SER A 256 -23.46 -18.38 8.57
CA SER A 256 -24.33 -17.57 9.42
C SER A 256 -24.19 -16.07 9.15
N LEU A 257 -22.98 -15.59 8.85
CA LEU A 257 -22.76 -14.20 8.42
C LEU A 257 -23.49 -13.90 7.11
N VAL A 258 -23.29 -14.75 6.10
CA VAL A 258 -23.92 -14.60 4.78
C VAL A 258 -25.45 -14.69 4.90
N ALA A 259 -25.97 -15.61 5.71
CA ALA A 259 -27.40 -15.73 5.95
C ALA A 259 -27.98 -14.48 6.61
N ALA A 260 -27.34 -13.95 7.67
CA ALA A 260 -27.79 -12.75 8.35
C ALA A 260 -27.83 -11.52 7.43
N VAL A 261 -26.82 -11.36 6.57
CA VAL A 261 -26.78 -10.28 5.57
C VAL A 261 -27.90 -10.44 4.55
N ARG A 262 -28.06 -11.63 3.97
CA ARG A 262 -29.10 -11.92 2.97
C ARG A 262 -30.50 -11.75 3.53
N ASP A 263 -30.74 -12.15 4.77
CA ASP A 263 -32.03 -11.99 5.43
C ASP A 263 -32.38 -10.51 5.63
N ALA A 264 -31.41 -9.69 6.03
CA ALA A 264 -31.58 -8.25 6.16
C ALA A 264 -31.84 -7.58 4.81
N ASP A 265 -31.08 -7.96 3.77
CA ASP A 265 -31.24 -7.47 2.40
C ASP A 265 -32.61 -7.83 1.82
N ALA A 266 -33.05 -9.08 1.96
CA ALA A 266 -34.36 -9.54 1.50
C ALA A 266 -35.51 -8.83 2.23
N ALA A 267 -35.33 -8.48 3.50
CA ALA A 267 -36.30 -7.73 4.30
C ALA A 267 -36.23 -6.21 4.07
N GLY A 268 -35.25 -5.71 3.30
CA GLY A 268 -35.00 -4.27 3.13
C GLY A 268 -34.67 -3.56 4.44
N ARG A 269 -34.10 -4.29 5.41
CA ARG A 269 -33.77 -3.76 6.74
C ARG A 269 -32.35 -3.20 6.75
N PRO A 270 -32.12 -2.03 7.36
CA PRO A 270 -30.77 -1.59 7.62
C PRO A 270 -29.98 -2.58 8.46
N LEU A 271 -28.70 -2.69 8.14
CA LEU A 271 -27.77 -3.62 8.76
C LEU A 271 -26.48 -2.91 9.15
N LEU A 272 -26.09 -3.03 10.42
CA LEU A 272 -24.76 -2.62 10.90
C LEU A 272 -23.88 -3.86 11.08
N LEU A 273 -22.73 -3.87 10.42
CA LEU A 273 -21.73 -4.92 10.62
C LEU A 273 -20.71 -4.48 11.69
N LEU A 274 -20.55 -5.29 12.72
CA LEU A 274 -19.69 -5.05 13.86
C LEU A 274 -18.56 -6.06 13.90
N GLY A 275 -17.35 -5.62 13.55
CA GLY A 275 -16.12 -6.36 13.86
C GLY A 275 -15.83 -6.28 15.37
N GLY A 276 -14.82 -5.49 15.74
CA GLY A 276 -14.51 -5.19 17.15
C GLY A 276 -15.00 -3.84 17.67
N GLY A 277 -15.75 -3.08 16.86
CA GLY A 277 -16.30 -1.77 17.26
C GLY A 277 -15.25 -0.70 17.63
N SER A 278 -14.03 -0.84 17.12
CA SER A 278 -12.89 0.02 17.46
C SER A 278 -12.75 1.29 16.62
N ASN A 279 -13.58 1.44 15.58
CA ASN A 279 -13.59 2.60 14.68
C ASN A 279 -15.02 3.13 14.45
N LEU A 280 -15.89 3.03 15.46
CA LEU A 280 -17.29 3.42 15.38
C LEU A 280 -17.62 4.48 16.44
N VAL A 281 -18.36 5.52 16.05
CA VAL A 281 -19.07 6.41 16.97
C VAL A 281 -20.55 6.15 16.76
N VAL A 282 -21.17 5.47 17.72
CA VAL A 282 -22.56 5.03 17.62
C VAL A 282 -23.43 5.91 18.50
N ALA A 283 -24.48 6.49 17.93
CA ALA A 283 -25.45 7.28 18.67
C ALA A 283 -26.13 6.44 19.77
N ASP A 284 -26.43 7.06 20.91
CA ASP A 284 -26.95 6.38 22.10
C ASP A 284 -28.47 6.11 22.03
N GLY A 285 -29.17 6.71 21.08
CA GLY A 285 -30.58 6.43 20.80
C GLY A 285 -30.79 5.10 20.05
N PRO A 286 -32.04 4.61 19.97
CA PRO A 286 -32.36 3.40 19.22
C PRO A 286 -31.91 3.50 17.75
N LEU A 287 -31.24 2.46 17.27
CA LEU A 287 -30.79 2.36 15.89
C LEU A 287 -31.84 1.63 15.05
N PRO A 288 -32.12 2.11 13.82
CA PRO A 288 -33.01 1.40 12.93
C PRO A 288 -32.32 0.13 12.42
N GLY A 289 -33.00 -1.01 12.52
CA GLY A 289 -32.57 -2.28 11.93
C GLY A 289 -31.68 -3.17 12.79
N ASP A 290 -30.99 -4.10 12.12
CA ASP A 290 -30.24 -5.19 12.74
C ASP A 290 -28.74 -4.83 12.85
N ALA A 291 -28.08 -5.36 13.87
CA ALA A 291 -26.62 -5.38 13.98
C ALA A 291 -26.12 -6.82 13.94
N VAL A 292 -25.00 -7.07 13.24
CA VAL A 292 -24.34 -8.38 13.19
C VAL A 292 -22.95 -8.26 13.79
N ALA A 293 -22.73 -8.92 14.93
CA ALA A 293 -21.40 -9.13 15.48
C ALA A 293 -20.70 -10.26 14.71
N ILE A 294 -19.66 -9.92 13.96
CA ILE A 294 -18.87 -10.86 13.17
C ILE A 294 -17.89 -11.57 14.12
N ARG A 295 -18.09 -12.87 14.34
CA ARG A 295 -17.29 -13.74 15.23
C ARG A 295 -16.84 -15.02 14.50
N THR A 296 -16.73 -14.95 13.18
CA THR A 296 -16.19 -16.03 12.36
C THR A 296 -14.73 -16.26 12.70
N THR A 297 -14.33 -17.51 12.89
CA THR A 297 -12.94 -17.90 13.16
C THR A 297 -12.39 -18.78 12.04
N GLY A 298 -11.06 -18.85 11.96
CA GLY A 298 -10.35 -19.63 10.96
C GLY A 298 -9.08 -18.93 10.50
N VAL A 299 -7.96 -19.64 10.57
CA VAL A 299 -6.68 -19.25 10.00
C VAL A 299 -6.14 -20.43 9.22
N GLU A 300 -5.85 -20.23 7.94
CA GLU A 300 -5.29 -21.24 7.05
C GLU A 300 -4.03 -20.71 6.38
N ASP A 301 -2.94 -21.45 6.49
CA ASP A 301 -1.69 -21.14 5.81
C ASP A 301 -1.49 -22.07 4.60
N ARG A 302 -1.02 -21.49 3.50
CA ARG A 302 -0.63 -22.22 2.29
C ARG A 302 0.68 -21.67 1.77
N GLU A 303 1.59 -22.54 1.35
CA GLU A 303 2.83 -22.10 0.69
C GLU A 303 2.52 -21.49 -0.68
N ALA A 304 3.08 -20.32 -0.95
CA ALA A 304 3.10 -19.72 -2.27
C ALA A 304 4.27 -20.28 -3.10
N GLY A 305 4.13 -20.27 -4.42
CA GLY A 305 5.19 -20.74 -5.33
C GLY A 305 6.47 -19.89 -5.32
N ASP A 306 6.46 -18.75 -4.65
CA ASP A 306 7.60 -17.81 -4.54
C ASP A 306 8.28 -17.83 -3.15
N GLY A 307 7.91 -18.79 -2.29
CA GLY A 307 8.49 -18.97 -0.96
C GLY A 307 7.85 -18.10 0.14
N ARG A 308 6.79 -17.35 -0.17
CA ARG A 308 5.94 -16.69 0.82
C ARG A 308 4.87 -17.65 1.37
N VAL A 309 4.28 -17.29 2.51
CA VAL A 309 3.11 -17.98 3.08
C VAL A 309 1.88 -17.12 2.83
N LEU A 310 0.86 -17.71 2.21
CA LEU A 310 -0.46 -17.14 2.09
C LEU A 310 -1.27 -17.52 3.34
N ARG A 311 -1.40 -16.57 4.27
CA ARG A 311 -2.22 -16.70 5.48
C ARG A 311 -3.60 -16.12 5.21
N THR A 312 -4.61 -16.98 5.12
CA THR A 312 -6.02 -16.60 4.97
C THR A 312 -6.69 -16.60 6.33
N VAL A 313 -7.36 -15.50 6.67
CA VAL A 313 -7.89 -15.22 8.00
C VAL A 313 -9.37 -14.86 7.89
N ALA A 314 -10.22 -15.52 8.68
CA ALA A 314 -11.64 -15.22 8.76
C ALA A 314 -11.89 -13.79 9.28
N ALA A 315 -12.95 -13.13 8.81
CA ALA A 315 -13.21 -11.72 9.09
C ALA A 315 -13.35 -11.37 10.58
N GLY A 316 -13.85 -12.31 11.38
CA GLY A 316 -14.09 -12.19 12.82
C GLY A 316 -12.91 -12.52 13.72
N GLU A 317 -11.74 -12.86 13.18
CA GLU A 317 -10.53 -13.06 13.98
C GLU A 317 -10.05 -11.73 14.59
N ALA A 318 -9.61 -11.75 15.86
CA ALA A 318 -9.08 -10.55 16.51
C ALA A 318 -7.75 -10.15 15.87
N TRP A 319 -7.65 -8.91 15.38
CA TRP A 319 -6.53 -8.49 14.55
C TRP A 319 -5.17 -8.65 15.24
N ASP A 320 -5.04 -8.21 16.49
CA ASP A 320 -3.75 -8.32 17.17
C ASP A 320 -3.33 -9.77 17.47
N GLU A 321 -4.30 -10.69 17.62
CA GLU A 321 -4.02 -12.13 17.76
C GLU A 321 -3.53 -12.75 16.44
N VAL A 322 -4.01 -12.25 15.30
CA VAL A 322 -3.50 -12.62 13.96
C VAL A 322 -2.05 -12.15 13.80
N VAL A 323 -1.74 -10.92 14.21
CA VAL A 323 -0.36 -10.39 14.17
C VAL A 323 0.54 -11.18 15.12
N ARG A 324 0.10 -11.44 16.34
CA ARG A 324 0.85 -12.19 17.36
C ARG A 324 1.14 -13.62 16.90
N SER A 325 0.14 -14.32 16.36
CA SER A 325 0.33 -15.70 15.87
C SER A 325 1.25 -15.75 14.66
N ALA A 326 1.15 -14.80 13.71
CA ALA A 326 2.05 -14.73 12.57
C ALA A 326 3.52 -14.63 13.00
N ILE A 327 3.82 -13.74 13.95
CA ILE A 327 5.19 -13.57 14.48
C ILE A 327 5.65 -14.84 15.20
N ALA A 328 4.79 -15.46 16.01
CA ALA A 328 5.11 -16.71 16.70
C ALA A 328 5.41 -17.87 15.73
N ASP A 329 4.75 -17.88 14.57
CA ASP A 329 4.96 -18.86 13.51
C ASP A 329 6.16 -18.52 12.59
N GLY A 330 6.93 -17.49 12.92
CA GLY A 330 8.08 -17.02 12.14
C GLY A 330 7.70 -16.36 10.82
N LEU A 331 6.48 -15.83 10.72
CA LEU A 331 5.97 -15.08 9.57
C LEU A 331 6.07 -13.58 9.85
N CYS A 332 6.79 -12.86 9.00
CA CYS A 332 6.94 -11.41 9.09
C CYS A 332 6.17 -10.70 7.97
N GLY A 333 5.90 -9.42 8.20
CA GLY A 333 5.07 -8.59 7.33
C GLY A 333 3.84 -8.01 8.02
N LEU A 334 3.69 -8.12 9.34
CA LEU A 334 2.55 -7.55 10.08
C LEU A 334 2.94 -6.84 11.39
N GLU A 335 4.20 -6.96 11.81
CA GLU A 335 4.70 -6.57 13.12
C GLU A 335 4.49 -5.09 13.49
N CYS A 336 4.57 -4.16 12.52
CA CYS A 336 4.30 -2.74 12.78
C CYS A 336 2.82 -2.44 13.02
N LEU A 337 1.93 -3.40 12.76
CA LEU A 337 0.48 -3.31 12.93
C LEU A 337 0.01 -3.92 14.28
N SER A 338 0.96 -4.30 15.13
CA SER A 338 0.71 -4.82 16.48
C SER A 338 -0.08 -3.83 17.35
N GLY A 339 -0.96 -4.36 18.19
CA GLY A 339 -1.78 -3.63 19.16
C GLY A 339 -2.92 -2.81 18.55
N ILE A 340 -3.21 -2.96 17.26
CA ILE A 340 -4.39 -2.34 16.65
C ILE A 340 -5.64 -3.15 17.05
N PRO A 341 -6.66 -2.53 17.67
CA PRO A 341 -7.88 -3.23 18.05
C PRO A 341 -8.81 -3.44 16.86
N GLY A 342 -9.66 -4.47 16.94
CA GLY A 342 -10.66 -4.77 15.92
C GLY A 342 -10.52 -6.17 15.35
N ALA A 343 -11.31 -6.44 14.32
CA ALA A 343 -11.34 -7.73 13.65
C ALA A 343 -10.59 -7.67 12.32
N ALA A 344 -10.02 -8.79 11.87
CA ALA A 344 -9.22 -8.90 10.66
C ALA A 344 -9.97 -8.41 9.41
N GLY A 345 -11.27 -8.73 9.30
CA GLY A 345 -12.11 -8.31 8.17
C GLY A 345 -12.35 -6.80 8.09
N ALA A 346 -12.12 -6.06 9.18
CA ALA A 346 -12.21 -4.60 9.17
C ALA A 346 -10.91 -3.92 8.66
N THR A 347 -9.80 -4.66 8.61
CA THR A 347 -8.50 -4.10 8.20
C THR A 347 -8.46 -3.59 6.75
N PRO A 348 -9.03 -4.27 5.73
CA PRO A 348 -9.05 -3.74 4.37
C PRO A 348 -9.97 -2.52 4.22
N ILE A 349 -10.99 -2.38 5.06
CA ILE A 349 -12.02 -1.33 4.88
C ILE A 349 -11.41 0.07 4.81
N GLN A 350 -10.43 0.34 5.65
CA GLN A 350 -9.74 1.63 5.68
C GLN A 350 -8.23 1.50 5.52
N ASN A 351 -7.76 0.42 4.88
CA ASN A 351 -6.33 0.15 4.71
C ASN A 351 -5.54 0.43 6.01
N VAL A 352 -5.86 -0.33 7.06
CA VAL A 352 -5.29 -0.14 8.39
C VAL A 352 -3.76 -0.04 8.31
N GLY A 353 -3.21 0.96 8.99
CA GLY A 353 -1.77 1.18 8.97
C GLY A 353 -1.25 1.92 10.20
N ALA A 354 -0.05 1.56 10.63
CA ALA A 354 0.67 2.18 11.74
C ALA A 354 2.17 2.04 11.54
N TYR A 355 2.94 2.95 12.14
CA TYR A 355 4.40 2.90 12.17
C TYR A 355 5.07 2.67 10.80
N GLY A 356 4.53 3.33 9.77
CA GLY A 356 5.07 3.28 8.42
C GLY A 356 4.76 1.99 7.65
N GLN A 357 3.79 1.19 8.11
CA GLN A 357 3.28 0.02 7.42
C GLN A 357 1.77 0.10 7.25
N GLU A 358 1.25 -0.44 6.15
CA GLU A 358 -0.18 -0.61 5.89
C GLU A 358 -0.50 -2.07 5.48
N VAL A 359 -1.73 -2.53 5.72
CA VAL A 359 -2.16 -3.89 5.33
C VAL A 359 -2.14 -4.12 3.83
N ALA A 360 -2.33 -3.07 3.02
CA ALA A 360 -2.23 -3.16 1.56
C ALA A 360 -0.87 -3.69 1.06
N GLU A 361 0.19 -3.62 1.88
CA GLU A 361 1.50 -4.15 1.51
C GLU A 361 1.59 -5.67 1.54
N THR A 362 0.67 -6.33 2.25
CA THR A 362 0.66 -7.80 2.40
C THR A 362 -0.64 -8.44 1.96
N ILE A 363 -1.76 -7.72 1.90
CA ILE A 363 -3.01 -8.27 1.35
C ILE A 363 -2.82 -8.61 -0.13
N VAL A 364 -3.14 -9.85 -0.48
CA VAL A 364 -3.17 -10.31 -1.88
C VAL A 364 -4.58 -10.62 -2.36
N ALA A 365 -5.50 -10.97 -1.45
CA ALA A 365 -6.90 -11.22 -1.78
C ALA A 365 -7.82 -10.87 -0.60
N VAL A 366 -9.03 -10.42 -0.92
CA VAL A 366 -10.13 -10.20 0.00
C VAL A 366 -11.33 -10.98 -0.52
N ARG A 367 -11.77 -11.98 0.24
CA ARG A 367 -13.00 -12.72 -0.02
C ARG A 367 -14.17 -11.94 0.56
N ALA A 368 -15.18 -11.63 -0.25
CA ALA A 368 -16.31 -10.81 0.17
C ALA A 368 -17.63 -11.30 -0.42
N LEU A 369 -18.73 -11.16 0.34
CA LEU A 369 -20.08 -11.25 -0.23
C LEU A 369 -20.40 -9.94 -0.96
N ASP A 370 -20.67 -10.01 -2.26
CA ASP A 370 -21.25 -8.90 -3.01
C ASP A 370 -22.77 -8.88 -2.77
N ARG A 371 -23.25 -7.91 -1.99
CA ARG A 371 -24.68 -7.76 -1.67
C ARG A 371 -25.54 -7.40 -2.88
N ARG A 372 -24.94 -6.87 -3.96
CA ARG A 372 -25.69 -6.57 -5.19
C ARG A 372 -25.88 -7.80 -6.07
N GLY A 373 -24.83 -8.59 -6.26
CA GLY A 373 -24.88 -9.83 -7.04
C GLY A 373 -25.50 -11.00 -6.27
N GLY A 374 -25.28 -11.01 -4.95
CA GLY A 374 -25.66 -12.10 -4.06
C GLY A 374 -24.63 -13.22 -3.99
N GLU A 375 -23.58 -13.19 -4.82
CA GLU A 375 -22.46 -14.14 -4.79
C GLU A 375 -21.30 -13.73 -3.87
N VAL A 376 -20.48 -14.72 -3.51
CA VAL A 376 -19.18 -14.48 -2.88
C VAL A 376 -18.14 -14.32 -3.97
N VAL A 377 -17.41 -13.21 -3.91
CA VAL A 377 -16.35 -12.81 -4.83
C VAL A 377 -15.00 -12.81 -4.13
N GLU A 378 -13.93 -12.92 -4.91
CA GLU A 378 -12.55 -12.70 -4.45
C GLU A 378 -12.00 -11.48 -5.18
N LEU A 379 -11.57 -10.49 -4.41
CA LEU A 379 -11.02 -9.23 -4.90
C LEU A 379 -9.51 -9.25 -4.65
N ASP A 380 -8.71 -9.09 -5.70
CA ASP A 380 -7.27 -8.92 -5.54
C ASP A 380 -6.93 -7.55 -4.93
N ALA A 381 -5.66 -7.34 -4.60
CA ALA A 381 -5.17 -6.08 -4.03
C ALA A 381 -5.46 -4.85 -4.91
N ALA A 382 -5.45 -5.01 -6.24
CA ALA A 382 -5.74 -3.92 -7.18
C ALA A 382 -7.23 -3.56 -7.16
N ALA A 383 -8.12 -4.55 -7.16
CA ALA A 383 -9.56 -4.39 -7.06
C ALA A 383 -10.01 -3.78 -5.72
N CYS A 384 -9.23 -3.99 -4.64
CA CYS A 384 -9.45 -3.33 -3.35
C CYS A 384 -9.16 -1.82 -3.38
N ALA A 385 -8.42 -1.33 -4.38
CA ALA A 385 -8.13 0.09 -4.62
C ALA A 385 -7.63 0.84 -3.36
N PHE A 386 -6.72 0.23 -2.60
CA PHE A 386 -6.22 0.79 -1.34
C PHE A 386 -5.54 2.15 -1.52
N ARG A 387 -5.80 3.07 -0.60
CA ARG A 387 -5.12 4.37 -0.45
C ARG A 387 -4.94 4.68 1.04
N TYR A 388 -4.33 5.82 1.36
CA TYR A 388 -4.20 6.26 2.74
C TYR A 388 -5.57 6.36 3.42
N ARG A 389 -5.79 5.49 4.42
CA ARG A 389 -7.05 5.39 5.18
C ARG A 389 -8.30 5.14 4.34
N ASP A 390 -8.16 4.51 3.17
CA ASP A 390 -9.24 4.38 2.20
C ASP A 390 -9.12 3.10 1.34
N SER A 391 -10.25 2.67 0.77
CA SER A 391 -10.35 1.50 -0.09
C SER A 391 -11.65 1.53 -0.91
N ALA A 392 -11.81 0.60 -1.85
CA ALA A 392 -13.08 0.38 -2.57
C ALA A 392 -14.26 0.00 -1.64
N PHE A 393 -13.99 -0.36 -0.38
CA PHE A 393 -15.00 -0.72 0.61
C PHE A 393 -15.48 0.49 1.42
N LYS A 394 -14.64 1.49 1.64
CA LYS A 394 -14.94 2.60 2.57
C LYS A 394 -16.08 3.46 2.02
N GLY A 395 -17.07 3.73 2.86
CA GLY A 395 -18.24 4.53 2.45
C GLY A 395 -19.22 3.80 1.53
N HIS A 396 -18.99 2.50 1.26
CA HIS A 396 -19.84 1.68 0.41
C HIS A 396 -20.37 0.48 1.19
N ASP A 397 -21.59 0.06 0.86
CA ASP A 397 -22.29 -1.03 1.53
C ASP A 397 -22.33 -2.31 0.68
N ARG A 398 -21.74 -2.29 -0.52
CA ARG A 398 -21.82 -3.38 -1.50
C ARG A 398 -21.17 -4.67 -1.00
N HIS A 399 -20.01 -4.58 -0.37
CA HIS A 399 -19.20 -5.76 -0.05
C HIS A 399 -19.16 -6.01 1.46
N VAL A 400 -19.35 -7.26 1.86
CA VAL A 400 -19.11 -7.73 3.23
C VAL A 400 -17.89 -8.63 3.22
N VAL A 401 -16.81 -8.18 3.87
CA VAL A 401 -15.57 -8.96 3.97
C VAL A 401 -15.81 -10.23 4.80
N LEU A 402 -15.47 -11.38 4.23
CA LEU A 402 -15.63 -12.70 4.83
C LEU A 402 -14.28 -13.28 5.29
N ALA A 403 -13.23 -13.04 4.50
CA ALA A 403 -11.86 -13.41 4.84
C ALA A 403 -10.84 -12.50 4.13
N VAL A 404 -9.63 -12.43 4.68
CA VAL A 404 -8.51 -11.66 4.13
C VAL A 404 -7.29 -12.57 4.00
N THR A 405 -6.63 -12.56 2.85
CA THR A 405 -5.41 -13.33 2.59
C THR A 405 -4.20 -12.41 2.52
N PHE A 406 -3.22 -12.67 3.40
CA PHE A 406 -1.95 -11.97 3.47
C PHE A 406 -0.82 -12.83 2.92
N ALA A 407 0.05 -12.27 2.08
CA ALA A 407 1.31 -12.87 1.69
C ALA A 407 2.41 -12.41 2.66
N LEU A 408 2.89 -13.34 3.48
CA LEU A 408 3.88 -13.11 4.54
C LEU A 408 5.21 -13.81 4.20
N GLU A 409 6.31 -13.26 4.70
CA GLU A 409 7.65 -13.82 4.48
C GLU A 409 8.04 -14.72 5.67
N ARG A 410 8.61 -15.90 5.41
CA ARG A 410 9.24 -16.71 6.48
C ARG A 410 10.59 -16.09 6.85
N SER A 411 10.63 -15.36 7.96
CA SER A 411 11.85 -14.71 8.42
C SER A 411 11.80 -14.41 9.91
N PRO A 412 12.92 -14.59 10.64
CA PRO A 412 13.01 -14.09 12.00
C PRO A 412 13.08 -12.55 12.06
N LEU A 413 13.45 -11.89 10.95
CA LEU A 413 13.56 -10.45 10.86
C LEU A 413 12.30 -9.81 10.30
N GLY A 414 11.82 -8.76 10.95
CA GLY A 414 10.74 -7.91 10.45
C GLY A 414 11.09 -7.20 9.13
N ARG A 415 10.10 -6.51 8.56
CA ARG A 415 10.23 -5.59 7.43
C ARG A 415 11.15 -4.42 7.80
N PRO A 416 11.74 -3.74 6.80
CA PRO A 416 12.54 -2.53 7.05
C PRO A 416 11.76 -1.48 7.85
N ILE A 417 12.37 -0.95 8.92
CA ILE A 417 11.75 0.08 9.76
C ILE A 417 11.71 1.40 9.00
N ARG A 418 10.50 1.86 8.65
CA ARG A 418 10.30 3.11 7.89
C ARG A 418 9.92 4.32 8.74
N TYR A 419 9.48 4.10 9.97
CA TYR A 419 8.97 5.17 10.82
C TYR A 419 10.03 5.63 11.83
N ALA A 420 10.39 6.91 11.75
CA ALA A 420 11.54 7.47 12.47
C ALA A 420 11.44 7.35 14.00
N GLU A 421 10.25 7.44 14.58
CA GLU A 421 10.07 7.25 16.02
C GLU A 421 10.33 5.80 16.45
N LEU A 422 9.88 4.83 15.64
CA LEU A 422 10.12 3.42 15.90
C LEU A 422 11.60 3.07 15.75
N ALA A 423 12.27 3.62 14.72
CA ALA A 423 13.70 3.48 14.54
C ALA A 423 14.49 4.00 15.76
N ARG A 424 14.13 5.19 16.28
CA ARG A 424 14.72 5.74 17.51
C ARG A 424 14.46 4.87 18.73
N THR A 425 13.25 4.34 18.91
CA THR A 425 12.91 3.46 20.04
C THR A 425 13.71 2.16 20.01
N LEU A 426 13.95 1.62 18.82
CA LEU A 426 14.76 0.42 18.61
C LEU A 426 16.28 0.70 18.59
N ALA A 427 16.69 1.97 18.68
CA ALA A 427 18.08 2.40 18.52
C ALA A 427 18.73 1.93 17.21
N VAL A 428 17.97 1.98 16.11
CA VAL A 428 18.43 1.63 14.76
C VAL A 428 18.17 2.76 13.77
N GLU A 429 18.85 2.69 12.62
CA GLU A 429 18.59 3.59 11.50
C GLU A 429 17.30 3.21 10.75
N VAL A 430 16.68 4.22 10.13
CA VAL A 430 15.57 3.99 9.19
C VAL A 430 16.07 3.09 8.05
N GLY A 431 15.31 2.03 7.74
CA GLY A 431 15.64 1.00 6.77
C GLY A 431 16.28 -0.25 7.37
N ALA A 432 16.69 -0.23 8.65
CA ALA A 432 17.18 -1.42 9.34
C ALA A 432 16.08 -2.49 9.47
N ARG A 433 16.51 -3.76 9.55
CA ARG A 433 15.64 -4.90 9.88
C ARG A 433 16.09 -5.46 11.24
N VAL A 434 15.13 -5.66 12.13
CA VAL A 434 15.34 -6.21 13.48
C VAL A 434 14.38 -7.40 13.70
N PRO A 435 14.57 -8.25 14.72
CA PRO A 435 13.66 -9.35 15.02
C PRO A 435 12.20 -8.89 15.14
N ALA A 436 11.26 -9.65 14.55
CA ALA A 436 9.87 -9.22 14.42
C ALA A 436 9.14 -9.10 15.77
N ASP A 437 9.53 -9.90 16.75
CA ASP A 437 9.09 -9.83 18.15
C ASP A 437 9.58 -8.54 18.84
N GLU A 438 10.84 -8.15 18.63
CA GLU A 438 11.36 -6.87 19.11
C GLU A 438 10.62 -5.67 18.49
N VAL A 439 10.29 -5.73 17.19
CA VAL A 439 9.45 -4.70 16.55
C VAL A 439 8.10 -4.63 17.22
N ARG A 440 7.44 -5.77 17.42
CA ARG A 440 6.14 -5.84 18.07
C ARG A 440 6.19 -5.22 19.47
N ASP A 441 7.18 -5.57 20.27
CA ASP A 441 7.32 -5.04 21.64
C ASP A 441 7.53 -3.54 21.66
N ALA A 442 8.41 -3.02 20.79
CA ALA A 442 8.64 -1.58 20.64
C ALA A 442 7.36 -0.85 20.19
N VAL A 443 6.63 -1.41 19.22
CA VAL A 443 5.35 -0.87 18.72
C VAL A 443 4.30 -0.85 19.83
N LEU A 444 4.15 -1.94 20.57
CA LEU A 444 3.22 -2.01 21.69
C LEU A 444 3.58 -0.99 22.78
N GLY A 445 4.87 -0.82 23.09
CA GLY A 445 5.35 0.21 24.01
C GLY A 445 4.97 1.63 23.55
N LEU A 446 5.26 1.97 22.30
CA LEU A 446 4.90 3.27 21.71
C LEU A 446 3.39 3.51 21.70
N ARG A 447 2.59 2.48 21.41
CA ARG A 447 1.13 2.58 21.42
C ARG A 447 0.57 2.76 22.83
N ARG A 448 1.05 2.01 23.82
CA ARG A 448 0.64 2.19 25.23
C ARG A 448 0.95 3.59 25.73
N GLY A 449 2.13 4.13 25.38
CA GLY A 449 2.51 5.51 25.67
C GLY A 449 1.59 6.56 25.04
N LYS A 450 0.80 6.19 24.03
CA LYS A 450 -0.17 7.04 23.32
C LYS A 450 -1.63 6.71 23.63
N GLY A 451 -1.92 5.79 24.56
CA GLY A 451 -3.29 5.32 24.82
C GLY A 451 -3.92 4.55 23.65
N MET A 452 -3.09 3.98 22.77
CA MET A 452 -3.50 3.31 21.53
C MET A 452 -3.52 1.77 21.65
N VAL A 453 -3.39 1.23 22.86
CA VAL A 453 -3.66 -0.18 23.19
C VAL A 453 -4.80 -0.16 24.19
N LEU A 454 -5.82 -0.99 23.99
CA LEU A 454 -6.98 -1.03 24.88
C LEU A 454 -6.57 -1.44 26.29
N ASP A 455 -7.00 -0.67 27.27
CA ASP A 455 -6.83 -0.94 28.70
C ASP A 455 -8.08 -0.44 29.44
N PRO A 456 -8.95 -1.34 29.94
CA PRO A 456 -10.20 -0.97 30.61
C PRO A 456 -10.01 -0.04 31.83
N THR A 457 -8.82 -0.01 32.42
CA THR A 457 -8.48 0.84 33.57
C THR A 457 -7.96 2.22 33.18
N ASP A 458 -7.58 2.39 31.91
CA ASP A 458 -7.09 3.66 31.37
C ASP A 458 -8.18 4.37 30.55
N PRO A 459 -8.73 5.48 31.04
CA PRO A 459 -9.77 6.22 30.33
C PRO A 459 -9.27 6.85 29.02
N ASP A 460 -7.94 6.99 28.81
CA ASP A 460 -7.40 7.46 27.53
C ASP A 460 -7.58 6.43 26.40
N THR A 461 -7.87 5.16 26.73
CA THR A 461 -8.06 4.09 25.75
C THR A 461 -9.51 3.92 25.33
N ARG A 462 -10.46 4.60 26.00
CA ARG A 462 -11.87 4.69 25.58
C ARG A 462 -12.01 5.63 24.39
N SER A 463 -11.42 5.24 23.27
CA SER A 463 -11.34 6.02 22.02
C SER A 463 -11.62 5.14 20.80
N ALA A 464 -11.81 5.76 19.65
CA ALA A 464 -11.78 5.10 18.34
C ALA A 464 -10.40 5.23 17.67
N GLY A 465 -9.33 5.35 18.46
CA GLY A 465 -8.00 5.69 17.97
C GLY A 465 -7.90 7.14 17.52
N SER A 466 -7.11 7.40 16.46
CA SER A 466 -7.01 8.74 15.87
C SER A 466 -8.35 9.15 15.26
N PHE A 467 -9.00 10.16 15.83
CA PHE A 467 -10.31 10.60 15.42
C PHE A 467 -10.30 11.31 14.06
N PHE A 468 -9.20 12.00 13.72
CA PHE A 468 -9.06 12.69 12.44
C PHE A 468 -7.94 12.08 11.61
N THR A 469 -8.21 11.91 10.31
CA THR A 469 -7.16 11.57 9.33
C THR A 469 -6.21 12.75 9.12
N ASN A 470 -4.96 12.47 8.78
CA ASN A 470 -4.02 13.51 8.38
C ASN A 470 -4.45 14.17 7.06
N PRO A 471 -4.54 15.51 6.98
CA PRO A 471 -4.91 16.21 5.75
C PRO A 471 -3.87 15.99 4.65
N ILE A 472 -4.35 15.71 3.44
CA ILE A 472 -3.55 15.66 2.22
C ILE A 472 -3.99 16.85 1.35
N LEU A 473 -3.05 17.75 1.07
CA LEU A 473 -3.30 19.02 0.38
C LEU A 473 -2.52 19.06 -0.93
N ASP A 474 -3.09 19.69 -1.95
CA ASP A 474 -2.32 20.08 -3.12
C ASP A 474 -1.24 21.14 -2.76
N PRO A 475 -0.24 21.37 -3.62
CA PRO A 475 0.84 22.32 -3.32
C PRO A 475 0.34 23.75 -3.03
N GLU A 476 -0.72 24.21 -3.67
CA GLU A 476 -1.26 25.56 -3.48
C GLU A 476 -1.93 25.71 -2.11
N ALA A 477 -2.77 24.75 -1.74
CA ALA A 477 -3.41 24.67 -0.44
C ALA A 477 -2.38 24.51 0.68
N PHE A 478 -1.30 23.76 0.46
CA PHE A 478 -0.21 23.63 1.42
C PHE A 478 0.52 24.96 1.62
N ALA A 479 0.84 25.68 0.54
CA ALA A 479 1.45 27.01 0.65
C ALA A 479 0.52 28.01 1.34
N ALA A 480 -0.80 27.92 1.14
CA ALA A 480 -1.78 28.72 1.86
C ALA A 480 -1.81 28.41 3.36
N LEU A 481 -1.73 27.12 3.73
CA LEU A 481 -1.57 26.69 5.12
C LEU A 481 -0.33 27.30 5.76
N GLU A 482 0.82 27.26 5.08
CA GLU A 482 2.07 27.83 5.60
C GLU A 482 1.98 29.34 5.85
N ARG A 483 1.38 30.08 4.92
CA ARG A 483 1.14 31.53 5.10
C ARG A 483 0.26 31.80 6.32
N ARG A 484 -0.80 31.01 6.52
CA ARG A 484 -1.69 31.14 7.69
C ARG A 484 -0.98 30.79 8.99
N ILE A 485 -0.14 29.76 8.99
CA ILE A 485 0.70 29.39 10.14
C ILE A 485 1.66 30.52 10.49
N ALA A 486 2.38 31.06 9.50
CA ALA A 486 3.31 32.17 9.71
C ALA A 486 2.59 33.39 10.32
N ALA A 487 1.43 33.76 9.75
CA ALA A 487 0.63 34.86 10.27
C ALA A 487 0.08 34.62 11.69
N ALA A 488 -0.27 33.37 12.03
CA ALA A 488 -0.91 33.05 13.32
C ALA A 488 0.07 32.70 14.44
N LEU A 489 1.26 32.18 14.11
CA LEU A 489 2.21 31.58 15.07
C LEU A 489 3.65 32.09 14.93
N GLY A 490 3.99 32.81 13.87
CA GLY A 490 5.34 33.30 13.59
C GLY A 490 6.08 32.53 12.48
N ASP A 491 7.09 33.19 11.91
CA ASP A 491 7.85 32.72 10.74
C ASP A 491 8.82 31.55 11.04
N ASP A 492 8.97 31.14 12.29
CA ASP A 492 9.78 29.99 12.72
C ASP A 492 8.97 28.69 12.73
N GLN A 493 7.63 28.77 12.80
CA GLN A 493 6.77 27.59 12.87
C GLN A 493 6.50 27.02 11.47
N ARG A 494 6.69 25.71 11.31
CA ARG A 494 6.37 24.99 10.07
C ARG A 494 5.56 23.73 10.37
N PRO A 495 4.50 23.46 9.59
CA PRO A 495 3.79 22.21 9.72
C PRO A 495 4.67 21.05 9.22
N PRO A 496 4.57 19.83 9.80
CA PRO A 496 5.20 18.64 9.25
C PRO A 496 4.78 18.42 7.78
N ARG A 497 5.74 18.03 6.94
CA ARG A 497 5.52 17.78 5.52
C ARG A 497 5.86 16.33 5.18
N PHE A 498 4.91 15.62 4.59
CA PHE A 498 5.10 14.25 4.12
C PHE A 498 4.65 14.19 2.65
N PRO A 499 5.58 14.07 1.68
CA PRO A 499 5.23 13.98 0.27
C PRO A 499 4.45 12.69 -0.05
N GLU A 500 3.41 12.82 -0.86
CA GLU A 500 2.69 11.71 -1.47
C GLU A 500 3.17 11.50 -2.92
N ALA A 501 2.97 10.29 -3.46
CA ALA A 501 3.49 9.91 -4.78
C ALA A 501 2.92 10.75 -5.95
N ASP A 502 1.74 11.35 -5.77
CA ASP A 502 1.05 12.19 -6.75
C ASP A 502 1.41 13.69 -6.65
N GLY A 503 2.42 14.03 -5.84
CA GLY A 503 2.88 15.40 -5.63
C GLY A 503 2.07 16.19 -4.60
N ARG A 504 1.01 15.62 -4.01
CA ARG A 504 0.34 16.21 -2.86
C ARG A 504 1.19 16.09 -1.60
N LEU A 505 0.84 16.88 -0.60
CA LEU A 505 1.55 16.97 0.67
C LEU A 505 0.60 16.61 1.81
N LYS A 506 0.92 15.55 2.52
CA LYS A 506 0.28 15.17 3.77
C LYS A 506 0.90 15.96 4.93
N THR A 507 0.07 16.45 5.86
CA THR A 507 0.51 17.11 7.09
C THR A 507 -0.09 16.47 8.34
N SER A 508 0.43 16.80 9.52
CA SER A 508 0.00 16.21 10.79
C SER A 508 -1.24 16.92 11.34
N ALA A 509 -2.37 16.22 11.40
CA ALA A 509 -3.57 16.70 12.09
C ALA A 509 -3.29 16.99 13.57
N ALA A 510 -2.51 16.13 14.24
CA ALA A 510 -2.15 16.33 15.65
C ALA A 510 -1.45 17.66 15.88
N TRP A 511 -0.49 18.00 15.02
CA TRP A 511 0.26 19.25 15.10
C TRP A 511 -0.67 20.45 14.88
N LEU A 512 -1.55 20.39 13.88
CA LEU A 512 -2.53 21.45 13.63
C LEU A 512 -3.47 21.66 14.83
N ILE A 513 -3.96 20.57 15.44
CA ILE A 513 -4.87 20.63 16.58
C ILE A 513 -4.19 21.27 17.80
N GLU A 514 -2.98 20.84 18.16
CA GLU A 514 -2.25 21.45 19.29
C GLU A 514 -1.97 22.93 19.05
N ARG A 515 -1.56 23.30 17.83
CA ARG A 515 -1.29 24.70 17.46
C ARG A 515 -2.55 25.55 17.30
N ALA A 516 -3.73 24.92 17.22
CA ALA A 516 -5.02 25.58 17.32
C ALA A 516 -5.49 25.81 18.76
N GLY A 517 -4.71 25.37 19.76
CA GLY A 517 -4.99 25.58 21.18
C GLY A 517 -5.65 24.39 21.87
N PHE A 518 -5.85 23.27 21.16
CA PHE A 518 -6.44 22.06 21.72
C PHE A 518 -5.34 21.07 22.09
N ALA A 519 -4.72 21.29 23.25
CA ALA A 519 -3.69 20.40 23.75
C ALA A 519 -4.26 19.06 24.25
N ARG A 520 -3.37 18.08 24.44
CA ARG A 520 -3.70 16.84 25.17
C ARG A 520 -4.35 17.15 26.52
N GLY A 521 -5.41 16.44 26.86
CA GLY A 521 -6.20 16.67 28.08
C GLY A 521 -7.26 17.77 27.96
N TYR A 522 -7.37 18.48 26.82
CA TYR A 522 -8.48 19.43 26.59
C TYR A 522 -9.81 18.69 26.72
N ALA A 523 -10.71 19.18 27.58
CA ALA A 523 -11.93 18.46 27.96
C ALA A 523 -13.18 19.35 27.90
N ARG A 524 -14.31 18.70 27.63
CA ARG A 524 -15.67 19.20 27.83
C ARG A 524 -16.41 18.22 28.75
N PRO A 525 -17.60 18.58 29.28
CA PRO A 525 -18.47 17.58 29.89
C PRO A 525 -18.64 16.39 28.93
N GLY A 526 -18.42 15.17 29.44
CA GLY A 526 -18.67 13.94 28.71
C GLY A 526 -17.58 13.46 27.73
N ALA A 527 -16.66 14.31 27.29
CA ALA A 527 -15.61 13.94 26.32
C ALA A 527 -14.31 14.75 26.49
N ALA A 528 -13.17 14.16 26.12
CA ALA A 528 -11.88 14.85 26.17
C ALA A 528 -10.91 14.39 25.08
N ILE A 529 -9.97 15.24 24.72
CA ILE A 529 -8.74 14.83 24.04
C ILE A 529 -7.91 14.04 25.05
N SER A 530 -7.43 12.86 24.65
CA SER A 530 -6.57 12.01 25.47
C SER A 530 -5.41 12.81 26.07
N SER A 531 -5.04 12.49 27.32
CA SER A 531 -3.87 13.08 27.96
C SER A 531 -2.55 12.62 27.31
N LYS A 532 -2.59 11.51 26.56
CA LYS A 532 -1.43 10.87 25.93
C LYS A 532 -1.26 11.24 24.46
N HIS A 533 -2.37 11.40 23.71
CA HIS A 533 -2.31 11.61 22.27
C HIS A 533 -3.41 12.54 21.72
N THR A 534 -3.00 13.59 21.02
CA THR A 534 -3.89 14.68 20.55
C THR A 534 -4.98 14.22 19.59
N LEU A 535 -4.73 13.18 18.78
CA LEU A 535 -5.75 12.69 17.86
C LEU A 535 -6.77 11.76 18.52
N ALA A 536 -6.52 11.26 19.73
CA ALA A 536 -7.46 10.38 20.40
C ALA A 536 -8.51 11.22 21.14
N LEU A 537 -9.74 11.23 20.64
CA LEU A 537 -10.90 11.72 21.40
C LEU A 537 -11.44 10.56 22.24
N THR A 538 -11.73 10.86 23.49
CA THR A 538 -12.05 9.87 24.52
C THR A 538 -13.42 10.14 25.13
N SER A 539 -14.22 9.09 25.33
CA SER A 539 -15.48 9.18 26.07
C SER A 539 -15.18 9.25 27.58
N ARG A 540 -15.76 10.24 28.25
CA ARG A 540 -15.59 10.54 29.68
C ARG A 540 -16.93 10.50 30.42
N GLY A 541 -17.77 9.53 30.06
CA GLY A 541 -19.09 9.33 30.68
C GLY A 541 -20.21 10.17 30.08
N GLY A 542 -19.95 10.87 28.97
CA GLY A 542 -20.99 11.49 28.14
C GLY A 542 -21.46 10.58 27.02
N ASP A 543 -22.31 11.12 26.18
CA ASP A 543 -22.89 10.42 25.03
C ASP A 543 -22.10 10.69 23.73
N ALA A 544 -22.54 10.09 22.62
CA ALA A 544 -21.95 10.31 21.31
C ALA A 544 -22.10 11.75 20.81
N ALA A 545 -23.14 12.47 21.23
CA ALA A 545 -23.33 13.87 20.88
C ALA A 545 -22.28 14.76 21.56
N ASP A 546 -21.92 14.48 22.82
CA ASP A 546 -20.84 15.16 23.55
C ASP A 546 -19.49 14.97 22.85
N LEU A 547 -19.16 13.71 22.47
CA LEU A 547 -17.93 13.40 21.74
C LEU A 547 -17.88 14.13 20.39
N LEU A 548 -18.99 14.13 19.64
CA LEU A 548 -19.08 14.81 18.35
C LEU A 548 -19.08 16.34 18.49
N ALA A 549 -19.62 16.88 19.59
CA ALA A 549 -19.54 18.31 19.87
C ALA A 549 -18.08 18.75 20.07
N LEU A 550 -17.30 18.00 20.88
CA LEU A 550 -15.87 18.22 21.02
C LEU A 550 -15.14 18.09 19.68
N ALA A 551 -15.44 17.06 18.89
CA ALA A 551 -14.82 16.86 17.59
C ALA A 551 -15.09 18.05 16.64
N ARG A 552 -16.34 18.52 16.55
CA ARG A 552 -16.70 19.67 15.71
C ARG A 552 -16.03 20.95 16.18
N GLU A 553 -15.90 21.15 17.48
CA GLU A 553 -15.20 22.31 18.05
C GLU A 553 -13.73 22.32 17.62
N VAL A 554 -13.03 21.19 17.77
CA VAL A 554 -11.63 21.02 17.37
C VAL A 554 -11.47 21.26 15.86
N ALA A 555 -12.30 20.62 15.03
CA ALA A 555 -12.25 20.76 13.58
C ALA A 555 -12.50 22.20 13.15
N ALA A 556 -13.51 22.86 13.70
CA ALA A 556 -13.80 24.26 13.40
C ALA A 556 -12.70 25.21 13.89
N GLY A 557 -12.04 24.90 15.00
CA GLY A 557 -10.89 25.67 15.48
C GLY A 557 -9.68 25.60 14.54
N VAL A 558 -9.36 24.40 14.04
CA VAL A 558 -8.31 24.20 13.04
C VAL A 558 -8.65 24.89 11.72
N GLU A 559 -9.90 24.76 11.26
CA GLU A 559 -10.35 25.43 10.03
C GLU A 559 -10.29 26.95 10.16
N ARG A 560 -10.81 27.53 11.25
CA ARG A 560 -10.74 28.97 11.50
C ARG A 560 -9.30 29.49 11.53
N ARG A 561 -8.39 28.78 12.21
CA ARG A 561 -7.02 29.26 12.41
C ARG A 561 -6.12 29.02 11.22
N PHE A 562 -6.28 27.89 10.53
CA PHE A 562 -5.34 27.44 9.50
C PHE A 562 -5.97 27.19 8.13
N GLY A 563 -7.29 27.29 7.99
CA GLY A 563 -7.99 27.07 6.73
C GLY A 563 -8.01 25.60 6.28
N VAL A 564 -7.74 24.66 7.19
CA VAL A 564 -7.68 23.23 6.91
C VAL A 564 -8.89 22.54 7.51
N ALA A 565 -9.68 21.88 6.67
CA ALA A 565 -10.80 21.06 7.12
C ALA A 565 -10.31 19.69 7.60
N LEU A 566 -10.61 19.33 8.85
CA LEU A 566 -10.36 17.99 9.38
C LEU A 566 -11.51 17.04 9.05
N ARG A 567 -11.17 15.78 8.77
CA ARG A 567 -12.14 14.72 8.43
C ARG A 567 -12.06 13.60 9.47
N PRO A 568 -13.20 13.16 10.04
CA PRO A 568 -13.21 12.03 10.94
C PRO A 568 -12.75 10.75 10.24
N GLU A 569 -11.96 9.96 10.94
CA GLU A 569 -11.61 8.59 10.56
C GLU A 569 -12.67 7.56 11.00
N PRO A 570 -13.28 7.67 12.21
CA PRO A 570 -14.35 6.76 12.63
C PRO A 570 -15.60 6.85 11.79
N VAL A 571 -16.28 5.71 11.64
CA VAL A 571 -17.60 5.64 11.01
C VAL A 571 -18.65 6.11 12.02
N LEU A 572 -19.49 7.05 11.59
CA LEU A 572 -20.60 7.56 12.40
C LEU A 572 -21.86 6.74 12.13
N VAL A 573 -22.47 6.21 13.20
CA VAL A 573 -23.69 5.38 13.12
C VAL A 573 -24.81 6.08 13.87
N GLY A 574 -25.92 6.36 13.18
CA GLY A 574 -27.03 7.13 13.77
C GLY A 574 -26.70 8.61 14.02
N ALA A 575 -25.57 9.11 13.49
CA ALA A 575 -25.11 10.49 13.62
C ALA A 575 -24.58 11.02 12.27
N ARG A 576 -24.31 12.32 12.18
CA ARG A 576 -23.80 13.00 10.97
C ARG A 576 -22.61 13.90 11.31
N TRP A 577 -21.64 13.98 10.39
CA TRP A 577 -20.49 14.89 10.48
C TRP A 577 -20.76 16.21 9.79
#